data_AF-A0A101ISE1-F1
#
_entry.id   AF-A0A101ISE1-F1
#
_cell.length_a   1.000
_cell.length_b   1.000
_cell.length_c   1.000
_cell.angle_alpha   90.00
_cell.angle_beta   90.00
_cell.angle_gamma   90.00
#
_symmetry.space_group_name_H-M   'P 1'
#
loop_
_entity.id
_entity.type
_entity.pdbx_description
1 polymer ?
#
loop_
_entity_poly.entity_id
_entity_poly.type
_entity_poly.pdbx_seq_one_letter_code
_entity_poly.pdbx_strand_id
1 'polypeptide(L)' 'MAATKRVPVSEEVWAEISGLKCPGQTFDDLLSYMVEQEKKRRFIEDMDSIEAEGDFVGLDVDVPDTG' A
#
# COMPACT_ATOMS: atom_id res chain seq x y z
N MET A 1 -17.74 -10.29 -11.19
CA MET A 1 -18.53 -10.63 -9.98
C MET A 1 -17.67 -10.26 -8.77
N ALA A 2 -18.12 -9.33 -7.93
CA ALA A 2 -17.37 -8.97 -6.71
C ALA A 2 -17.61 -10.05 -5.64
N ALA A 3 -16.55 -10.72 -5.19
CA ALA A 3 -16.63 -11.68 -4.11
C ALA A 3 -16.88 -10.93 -2.79
N THR A 4 -18.09 -11.03 -2.24
CA THR A 4 -18.48 -10.38 -0.97
C THR A 4 -17.94 -11.18 0.22
N LYS A 5 -16.62 -11.14 0.43
CA LYS A 5 -16.04 -11.64 1.68
C LYS A 5 -16.38 -10.67 2.81
N ARG A 6 -16.81 -11.20 3.96
CA ARG A 6 -17.11 -10.41 5.16
C ARG A 6 -15.92 -10.45 6.11
N VAL A 7 -15.54 -9.30 6.65
CA VAL A 7 -14.52 -9.18 7.69
C VAL A 7 -15.24 -8.86 9.01
N PRO A 8 -15.31 -9.81 9.97
CA PRO A 8 -15.82 -9.49 11.29
C PRO A 8 -14.82 -8.58 12.02
N VAL A 9 -15.32 -7.52 12.64
CA VAL A 9 -14.55 -6.58 13.46
C VAL A 9 -15.27 -6.36 14.79
N SER A 10 -14.55 -5.88 15.80
CA SER A 10 -15.17 -5.44 17.06
C SER A 10 -16.00 -4.17 16.83
N GLU A 11 -16.96 -3.89 17.73
CA GLU A 11 -17.77 -2.67 17.66
C GLU A 11 -16.91 -1.40 17.73
N GLU A 12 -15.85 -1.42 18.53
CA GLU A 12 -14.89 -0.31 18.64
C GLU A 12 -14.22 -0.02 17.29
N VAL A 13 -13.64 -1.03 16.66
CA VAL A 13 -12.99 -0.90 15.35
C VAL A 13 -14.01 -0.47 14.28
N TRP A 14 -15.24 -0.98 14.34
CA TRP A 14 -16.31 -0.55 13.44
C TRP A 14 -16.63 0.93 13.60
N ALA A 15 -16.73 1.43 14.83
CA ALA A 15 -17.00 2.84 15.12
C ALA A 15 -15.89 3.74 14.54
N GLU A 16 -14.63 3.37 14.75
CA GLU A 16 -13.49 4.11 14.19
C GLU A 16 -13.51 4.14 12.66
N ILE A 17 -13.64 2.98 12.01
CA ILE A 17 -13.71 2.90 10.54
C ILE A 17 -14.91 3.69 10.00
N SER A 18 -16.05 3.65 10.70
CA SER A 18 -17.24 4.42 10.30
C SER A 18 -17.02 5.92 10.37
N GLY A 19 -16.23 6.40 11.34
CA GLY A 19 -15.88 7.81 11.49
C GLY A 19 -14.89 8.31 10.42
N LEU A 20 -14.07 7.43 9.87
CA LEU A 20 -13.12 7.75 8.79
C LEU A 20 -13.78 7.86 7.40
N LYS A 21 -15.02 7.40 7.27
CA LYS A 21 -15.72 7.31 5.99
C LYS A 21 -16.22 8.68 5.51
N CYS A 22 -15.90 9.05 4.28
CA CYS A 22 -16.40 10.29 3.68
C CYS A 22 -17.87 10.18 3.21
N PRO A 23 -18.60 11.31 3.10
CA PRO A 23 -19.95 11.32 2.53
C PRO A 23 -19.97 10.75 1.12
N GLY A 24 -20.86 9.79 0.86
CA GLY A 24 -21.00 9.14 -0.45
C GLY A 24 -19.98 8.05 -0.78
N GLN A 25 -18.98 7.84 0.08
CA GLN A 25 -17.99 6.77 -0.08
C GLN A 25 -18.58 5.41 0.34
N THR A 26 -18.07 4.29 -0.17
CA THR A 26 -18.37 2.95 0.37
C THR A 26 -17.25 2.48 1.32
N PHE A 27 -17.54 1.48 2.15
CA PHE A 27 -16.49 0.88 2.98
C PHE A 27 -15.43 0.15 2.14
N ASP A 28 -15.81 -0.35 0.96
CA ASP A 28 -14.87 -0.96 0.03
C ASP A 28 -13.85 0.09 -0.48
N ASP A 29 -14.34 1.28 -0.86
CA ASP A 29 -13.47 2.38 -1.28
C ASP A 29 -12.52 2.84 -0.16
N LEU A 30 -13.05 2.96 1.06
CA LEU A 30 -12.26 3.36 2.23
C LEU A 30 -11.17 2.31 2.54
N LEU A 31 -11.53 1.03 2.60
CA LEU A 31 -10.59 -0.05 2.87
C LEU A 31 -9.55 -0.16 1.75
N SER A 32 -9.95 0.00 0.49
CA SER A 32 -9.02 0.03 -0.65
C SER A 32 -8.03 1.19 -0.51
N TYR A 33 -8.48 2.37 -0.12
CA TYR A 33 -7.59 3.52 0.12
C TYR A 33 -6.60 3.23 1.27
N MET A 34 -7.06 2.66 2.38
CA MET A 34 -6.20 2.30 3.52
C MET A 34 -5.15 1.25 3.13
N VAL A 35 -5.53 0.25 2.33
CA VAL A 35 -4.60 -0.76 1.80
C VAL A 35 -3.51 -0.11 0.93
N GLU A 36 -3.88 0.83 0.06
CA GLU A 36 -2.91 1.52 -0.78
C GLU A 36 -1.95 2.39 0.04
N GLN A 37 -2.43 3.05 1.10
CA GLN A 37 -1.58 3.82 2.02
C GLN A 37 -0.59 2.91 2.78
N GLU A 38 -1.05 1.76 3.27
CA GLU A 38 -0.20 0.78 3.95
C GLU A 38 0.91 0.24 3.02
N LYS A 39 0.56 -0.09 1.77
CA LYS A 39 1.56 -0.52 0.77
C LYS A 39 2.61 0.55 0.51
N LYS A 40 2.18 1.82 0.36
CA LYS A 40 3.10 2.94 0.15
C LYS A 40 4.02 3.13 1.34
N ARG A 41 3.50 3.02 2.57
CA ARG A 41 4.33 3.13 3.78
C ARG A 41 5.39 2.04 3.82
N ARG A 42 5.00 0.78 3.62
CA ARG A 42 5.93 -0.35 3.56
C ARG A 42 6.97 -0.18 2.46
N PHE A 43 6.57 0.31 1.29
CA PHE A 43 7.48 0.55 0.19
C PHE A 43 8.56 1.59 0.53
N ILE A 44 8.17 2.67 1.24
CA ILE A 44 9.12 3.68 1.70
C ILE A 44 10.04 3.10 2.78
N GLU A 45 9.50 2.37 3.74
CA GLU A 45 10.28 1.71 4.79
C GLU A 45 11.30 0.70 4.20
N ASP A 46 10.89 -0.08 3.20
CA ASP A 46 11.78 -1.01 2.49
C ASP A 46 12.88 -0.26 1.71
N MET A 47 12.54 0.87 1.08
CA MET A 47 13.51 1.71 0.36
C MET A 47 14.54 2.34 1.31
N ASP A 48 14.10 2.87 2.45
CA ASP A 48 14.97 3.40 3.50
C ASP A 48 15.89 2.30 4.05
N SER A 49 15.39 1.08 4.20
CA SER A 49 16.20 -0.06 4.63
C SER A 49 17.27 -0.45 3.60
N ILE A 50 16.95 -0.39 2.30
CA ILE A 50 17.92 -0.67 1.22
C ILE A 50 18.98 0.43 1.13
N GLU A 51 18.62 1.71 1.34
CA GLU A 51 19.61 2.80 1.40
C GLU A 51 20.51 2.71 2.62
N ALA A 52 19.97 2.31 3.78
CA ALA A 52 20.74 2.17 5.01
C ALA A 52 21.71 0.96 5.00
N GLU A 53 21.37 -0.12 4.29
CA GLU A 53 22.13 -1.38 4.25
C GLU A 53 22.83 -1.65 2.90
N GLY A 54 22.73 -0.72 1.94
CA GLY A 54 23.01 -0.97 0.52
C GLY A 54 24.48 -1.22 0.16
N ASP A 55 24.81 -2.49 -0.07
CA ASP A 55 25.87 -2.91 -1.00
C ASP A 55 25.34 -2.75 -2.44
N PHE A 56 25.44 -1.54 -2.98
CA PHE A 56 24.99 -1.25 -4.35
C PHE A 56 25.97 -1.84 -5.36
N VAL A 57 25.59 -2.94 -6.02
CA VAL A 57 26.35 -3.49 -7.15
C VAL A 57 26.04 -2.74 -8.44
N GLY A 58 27.09 -2.32 -9.15
CA GLY A 58 26.96 -1.69 -10.47
C GLY A 58 26.29 -2.64 -11.45
N LEU A 59 25.22 -2.19 -12.11
CA LEU A 59 24.63 -2.90 -13.23
C LEU A 59 25.50 -2.66 -14.47
N ASP A 60 26.28 -3.67 -14.88
CA ASP A 60 26.89 -3.75 -16.20
C ASP A 60 25.78 -4.01 -17.24
N VAL A 61 24.96 -2.99 -17.49
CA VAL A 61 24.06 -2.98 -18.63
C VAL A 61 24.85 -2.51 -19.85
N ASP A 62 25.23 -3.45 -20.69
CA ASP A 62 25.75 -3.15 -22.03
C ASP A 62 24.58 -2.57 -22.84
N VAL A 63 24.40 -1.25 -22.77
CA VAL A 63 23.43 -0.54 -23.60
C VAL A 63 24.08 -0.43 -24.98
N PRO A 64 23.58 -1.12 -26.02
CA PRO A 64 24.12 -0.94 -27.35
C PRO A 64 23.84 0.50 -27.80
N ASP A 65 24.94 1.22 -28.04
CA ASP A 65 24.96 2.55 -28.64
C ASP A 65 24.12 2.49 -29.92
N THR A 66 22.91 3.07 -29.87
CA THR A 66 22.04 3.15 -31.03
C THR A 66 22.50 4.37 -31.81
N GLY A 67 23.51 4.16 -32.66
CA GLY A 67 24.07 5.18 -33.56
C GLY A 67 23.11 5.64 -34.66
#